data_AF-A0A2S4NA94-F1
#
_entry.id   AF-A0A2S4NA94-F1
#
_cell.length_a   1.000
_cell.length_b   1.000
_cell.length_c   1.000
_cell.angle_alpha   90.00
_cell.angle_beta   90.00
_cell.angle_gamma   90.00
#
_symmetry.space_group_name_H-M   'P 1'
#
loop_
_entity.id
_entity.type
_entity.pdbx_description
1 polymer ?
#
loop_
_entity_poly.entity_id
_entity_poly.type
_entity_poly.pdbx_seq_one_letter_code
_entity_poly.pdbx_strand_id
1 'polypeptide(L)'
;MKIKLLITTVLLMGSQYFFAQENPVATQVVDSVKTKQLEVEKAALEAKLIAEKEALKAAKEQENAIKEAEKAKKEAEKAEKERQKAEKEREKAEKQREKAEKEKEKAAKKLENAQKDLEKNKEKLDKAHKDLDKKREKLDKGIAKGKMSPVDIEKANVDITKQQLKIKEIEEDIAKSQKKLEKLN
;
A
#
# COMPACT_ATOMS: atom_id res chain seq x y z
N MET A 1 -45.29 45.75 16.77
CA MET A 1 -45.16 46.70 17.90
C MET A 1 -46.33 46.69 18.91
N LYS A 2 -47.43 45.95 18.68
CA LYS A 2 -48.62 46.00 19.56
C LYS A 2 -48.60 45.04 20.76
N ILE A 3 -47.82 43.95 20.68
CA ILE A 3 -47.69 42.95 21.77
C ILE A 3 -46.78 43.44 22.91
N LYS A 4 -45.75 44.24 22.59
CA LYS A 4 -44.84 44.80 23.60
C LYS A 4 -45.55 45.82 24.50
N LEU A 5 -46.49 46.60 23.95
CA LEU A 5 -47.27 47.59 24.71
C LEU A 5 -48.24 46.92 25.70
N LEU A 6 -48.79 45.75 25.33
CA LEU A 6 -49.77 45.02 26.14
C LEU A 6 -49.14 44.35 27.36
N ILE A 7 -47.88 43.88 27.23
CA ILE A 7 -47.11 43.30 28.34
C ILE A 7 -46.70 44.37 29.35
N THR A 8 -46.41 45.59 28.89
CA THR A 8 -46.06 46.71 29.80
C THR A 8 -47.26 47.18 30.62
N THR A 9 -48.48 47.17 30.06
CA THR A 9 -49.71 47.55 30.78
C THR A 9 -50.11 46.52 31.83
N VAL A 10 -49.92 45.22 31.56
CA VAL A 10 -50.19 44.15 32.54
C VAL A 10 -49.16 44.16 33.69
N LEU A 11 -47.91 44.53 33.41
CA LEU A 11 -46.86 44.65 34.43
C LEU A 11 -47.09 45.87 35.36
N LEU A 12 -47.63 46.97 34.85
CA LEU A 12 -47.92 48.17 35.66
C LEU A 12 -49.12 47.97 36.60
N MET A 13 -50.13 47.21 36.19
CA MET A 13 -51.36 46.98 36.96
C MET A 13 -51.20 45.94 38.10
N GLY A 14 -50.18 45.09 38.04
CA GLY A 14 -49.88 44.10 39.10
C GLY A 14 -49.21 44.69 40.35
N SER A 15 -48.80 45.96 40.32
CA SER A 15 -48.01 46.59 41.39
C SER A 15 -48.83 47.36 42.45
N GLN A 16 -50.16 47.40 42.33
CA GLN A 16 -51.02 48.17 43.24
C GLN A 16 -51.80 47.34 44.28
N TYR A 17 -51.54 46.04 44.41
CA TYR A 17 -52.25 45.18 45.37
C TYR A 17 -51.47 44.85 46.66
N PHE A 18 -50.37 45.56 46.96
CA PHE A 18 -49.49 45.21 48.09
C PHE A 18 -49.57 46.10 49.34
N PHE A 19 -50.55 46.99 49.45
CA PHE A 19 -50.79 47.74 50.69
C PHE A 19 -52.30 47.92 50.92
N ALA A 20 -52.94 47.01 51.63
CA ALA A 20 -54.12 47.25 52.47
C ALA A 20 -54.74 45.93 52.92
N GLN A 21 -54.40 45.44 54.13
CA GLN A 21 -55.34 44.88 55.10
C GLN A 21 -54.62 44.58 56.42
N GLU A 22 -54.39 45.60 57.25
CA GLU A 22 -54.22 45.41 58.70
C GLU A 22 -55.61 45.39 59.33
N ASN A 23 -56.00 44.27 59.94
CA ASN A 23 -56.86 44.21 61.14
C ASN A 23 -57.10 42.75 61.60
N PRO A 24 -57.45 42.53 62.88
CA PRO A 24 -56.50 42.16 63.91
C PRO A 24 -56.63 40.70 64.35
N VAL A 25 -55.61 40.29 65.11
CA VAL A 25 -55.45 39.04 65.86
C VAL A 25 -56.79 38.47 66.37
N ALA A 26 -57.22 37.38 65.74
CA ALA A 26 -58.16 36.43 66.33
C ALA A 26 -57.42 35.10 66.49
N THR A 27 -57.03 34.84 67.73
CA THR A 27 -56.53 33.57 68.23
C THR A 27 -57.40 32.39 67.77
N GLN A 28 -56.86 31.58 66.87
CA GLN A 28 -57.28 30.19 66.72
C GLN A 28 -56.08 29.29 66.95
N VAL A 29 -56.18 28.52 68.04
CA VAL A 29 -55.24 27.49 68.45
C VAL A 29 -55.27 26.39 67.39
N VAL A 30 -54.22 26.28 66.59
CA VAL A 30 -54.01 25.15 65.68
C VAL A 30 -52.69 24.49 66.05
N ASP A 31 -52.78 23.22 66.42
CA ASP A 31 -51.71 22.36 66.93
C ASP A 31 -50.36 22.54 66.21
N SER A 32 -49.35 22.98 66.97
CA SER A 32 -47.94 23.13 66.54
C SER A 32 -47.26 21.83 66.08
N VAL A 33 -47.96 20.69 66.16
CA VAL A 33 -47.45 19.36 65.82
C VAL A 33 -47.57 19.08 64.31
N LYS A 34 -48.62 19.56 63.63
CA LYS A 34 -48.81 19.34 62.19
C LYS A 34 -47.95 20.24 61.30
N THR A 35 -47.68 21.48 61.73
CA THR A 35 -46.82 22.43 61.00
C THR A 35 -45.35 22.04 61.04
N LYS A 36 -44.86 21.54 62.19
CA LYS A 36 -43.49 21.02 62.32
C LYS A 36 -43.28 19.72 61.54
N GLN A 37 -44.28 18.84 61.44
CA GLN A 37 -44.20 17.64 60.59
C GLN A 37 -44.13 17.98 59.10
N LEU A 38 -44.91 18.96 58.64
CA LEU A 38 -44.90 19.46 57.25
C LEU A 38 -43.58 20.15 56.84
N GLU A 39 -42.93 20.87 57.75
CA GLU A 39 -41.62 21.50 57.51
C GLU A 39 -40.48 20.46 57.44
N VAL A 40 -40.52 19.43 58.30
CA VAL A 40 -39.57 18.32 58.27
C VAL A 40 -39.72 17.49 56.98
N GLU A 41 -40.95 17.26 56.52
CA GLU A 41 -41.21 16.56 55.26
C GLU A 41 -40.75 17.35 54.03
N LYS A 42 -40.96 18.68 54.01
CA LYS A 42 -40.43 19.56 52.96
C LYS A 42 -38.90 19.59 52.93
N ALA A 43 -38.26 19.69 54.09
CA ALA A 43 -36.79 19.67 54.18
C ALA A 43 -36.21 18.32 53.74
N ALA A 44 -36.86 17.21 54.06
CA ALA A 44 -36.48 15.88 53.59
C ALA A 44 -36.67 15.71 52.06
N LEU A 45 -37.70 16.33 51.49
CA LEU A 45 -38.00 16.28 50.06
C LEU A 45 -37.04 17.18 49.25
N GLU A 46 -36.65 18.34 49.76
CA GLU A 46 -35.59 19.18 49.17
C GLU A 46 -34.22 18.50 49.24
N ALA A 47 -33.86 17.88 50.37
CA ALA A 47 -32.63 17.11 50.50
C ALA A 47 -32.58 15.94 49.50
N LYS A 48 -33.69 15.22 49.31
CA LYS A 48 -33.82 14.19 48.27
C LYS A 48 -33.68 14.75 46.86
N LEU A 49 -34.29 15.90 46.56
CA LEU A 49 -34.22 16.53 45.25
C LEU A 49 -32.80 17.00 44.92
N ILE A 50 -32.05 17.50 45.91
CA ILE A 50 -30.64 17.89 45.74
C ILE A 50 -29.79 16.64 45.49
N ALA A 51 -29.97 15.58 46.27
CA ALA A 51 -29.27 14.31 46.09
C ALA A 51 -29.57 13.66 44.72
N GLU A 52 -30.82 13.73 44.27
CA GLU A 52 -31.24 13.23 42.94
C GLU A 52 -30.62 14.07 41.80
N LYS A 53 -30.55 15.40 41.95
CA LYS A 53 -29.87 16.27 40.97
C LYS A 53 -28.37 16.03 40.90
N GLU A 54 -27.69 15.79 42.02
CA GLU A 54 -26.28 15.40 42.03
C GLU A 54 -26.05 14.03 41.42
N ALA A 55 -26.89 13.04 41.76
CA ALA A 55 -26.83 11.71 41.16
C ALA A 55 -27.05 11.77 39.64
N LEU A 56 -28.00 12.58 39.17
CA LEU A 56 -28.27 12.79 37.74
C LEU A 56 -27.10 13.48 37.02
N LYS A 57 -26.43 14.45 37.66
CA LYS A 57 -25.23 15.09 37.11
C LYS A 57 -24.07 14.11 37.01
N ALA A 58 -23.81 13.34 38.07
CA ALA A 58 -22.77 12.32 38.07
C ALA A 58 -23.03 11.22 37.01
N ALA A 59 -24.29 10.80 36.85
CA ALA A 59 -24.67 9.84 35.81
C ALA A 59 -24.46 10.38 34.39
N LYS A 60 -24.80 11.66 34.13
CA LYS A 60 -24.55 12.31 32.83
C LYS A 60 -23.06 12.45 32.53
N GLU A 61 -22.25 12.75 33.54
CA GLU A 61 -20.80 12.90 33.39
C GLU A 61 -20.13 11.56 33.08
N GLN A 62 -20.55 10.48 33.76
CA GLN A 62 -20.13 9.12 33.42
C GLN A 62 -20.57 8.70 32.02
N GLU A 63 -21.81 9.00 31.62
CA GLU A 63 -22.31 8.68 30.27
C GLU A 63 -21.50 9.39 29.18
N ASN A 64 -21.14 10.66 29.40
CA ASN A 64 -20.30 11.42 28.48
C ASN A 64 -18.88 10.85 28.41
N ALA A 65 -18.27 10.49 29.55
CA ALA A 65 -16.96 9.87 29.60
C ALA A 65 -16.93 8.52 28.87
N ILE A 66 -17.98 7.70 29.02
CA ILE A 66 -18.12 6.42 28.30
C ILE A 66 -18.25 6.66 26.79
N LYS A 67 -19.06 7.63 26.36
CA LYS A 67 -19.21 7.97 24.93
C LYS A 67 -17.91 8.47 24.31
N GLU A 68 -17.13 9.24 25.05
CA GLU A 68 -15.84 9.76 24.58
C GLU A 68 -14.79 8.64 24.48
N ALA A 69 -14.74 7.75 25.48
CA ALA A 69 -13.89 6.56 25.44
C ALA A 69 -14.26 5.60 24.28
N GLU A 70 -15.56 5.44 23.98
CA GLU A 70 -16.02 4.63 22.85
C GLU A 70 -15.62 5.24 21.50
N LYS A 71 -15.72 6.57 21.36
CA LYS A 71 -15.26 7.29 20.16
C LYS A 71 -13.75 7.13 19.96
N ALA A 72 -12.96 7.31 21.02
CA ALA A 72 -11.51 7.12 20.98
C ALA A 72 -11.13 5.68 20.59
N LYS A 73 -11.83 4.66 21.12
CA LYS A 73 -11.61 3.26 20.73
C LYS A 73 -11.95 3.02 19.25
N LYS A 74 -13.08 3.54 18.75
CA LYS A 74 -13.46 3.41 17.34
C LYS A 74 -12.48 4.09 16.40
N GLU A 75 -11.92 5.23 16.80
CA GLU A 75 -10.91 5.95 16.02
C GLU A 75 -9.57 5.20 15.99
N ALA A 76 -9.13 4.67 17.14
CA ALA A 76 -7.95 3.82 17.22
C ALA A 76 -8.09 2.54 16.35
N GLU A 77 -9.25 1.88 16.38
CA GLU A 77 -9.51 0.69 15.56
C GLU A 77 -9.50 1.02 14.05
N LYS A 78 -10.03 2.17 13.65
CA LYS A 78 -9.96 2.64 12.25
C LYS A 78 -8.52 2.91 11.83
N ALA A 79 -7.74 3.59 12.67
CA ALA A 79 -6.34 3.87 12.41
C ALA A 79 -5.51 2.58 12.30
N GLU A 80 -5.77 1.59 13.15
CA GLU A 80 -5.11 0.28 13.06
C GLU A 80 -5.48 -0.46 11.78
N LYS A 81 -6.77 -0.48 11.41
CA LYS A 81 -7.23 -1.08 10.15
C LYS A 81 -6.60 -0.42 8.93
N GLU A 82 -6.42 0.90 8.96
CA GLU A 82 -5.76 1.64 7.88
C GLU A 82 -4.26 1.32 7.81
N ARG A 83 -3.57 1.26 8.95
CA ARG A 83 -2.16 0.84 9.01
C ARG A 83 -1.97 -0.58 8.48
N GLN A 84 -2.81 -1.53 8.88
CA GLN A 84 -2.74 -2.91 8.38
C GLN A 84 -2.99 -2.99 6.86
N LYS A 85 -3.90 -2.17 6.32
CA LYS A 85 -4.11 -2.09 4.85
C LYS A 85 -2.88 -1.54 4.14
N ALA A 86 -2.31 -0.45 4.65
CA ALA A 86 -1.11 0.17 4.08
C ALA A 86 0.10 -0.78 4.13
N GLU A 87 0.26 -1.55 5.21
CA GLU A 87 1.31 -2.56 5.33
C GLU A 87 1.14 -3.70 4.31
N LYS A 88 -0.08 -4.24 4.18
CA LYS A 88 -0.40 -5.27 3.17
C LYS A 88 -0.17 -4.76 1.74
N GLU A 89 -0.46 -3.50 1.47
CA GLU A 89 -0.21 -2.89 0.17
C GLU A 89 1.29 -2.73 -0.10
N ARG A 90 2.07 -2.29 0.89
CA ARG A 90 3.53 -2.23 0.80
C ARG A 90 4.14 -3.61 0.57
N GLU A 91 3.71 -4.63 1.29
CA GLU A 91 4.21 -6.00 1.12
C GLU A 91 3.90 -6.54 -0.29
N LYS A 92 2.71 -6.25 -0.84
CA LYS A 92 2.37 -6.61 -2.22
C LYS A 92 3.25 -5.87 -3.23
N ALA A 93 3.48 -4.58 -3.03
CA ALA A 93 4.33 -3.78 -3.91
C ALA A 93 5.78 -4.27 -3.87
N GLU A 94 6.30 -4.64 -2.69
CA GLU A 94 7.64 -5.22 -2.52
C GLU A 94 7.76 -6.57 -3.25
N LYS A 95 6.80 -7.48 -3.06
CA LYS A 95 6.76 -8.77 -3.78
C LYS A 95 6.69 -8.58 -5.30
N GLN A 96 5.97 -7.57 -5.79
CA GLN A 96 5.93 -7.26 -7.22
C GLN A 96 7.27 -6.74 -7.72
N ARG A 97 7.95 -5.87 -6.95
CA ARG A 97 9.29 -5.38 -7.28
C ARG A 97 10.31 -6.52 -7.31
N GLU A 98 10.30 -7.40 -6.32
CA GLU A 98 11.20 -8.56 -6.25
C GLU A 98 10.98 -9.51 -7.45
N LYS A 99 9.72 -9.76 -7.84
CA LYS A 99 9.41 -10.55 -9.04
C LYS A 99 9.94 -9.89 -10.31
N ALA A 100 9.72 -8.58 -10.46
CA ALA A 100 10.20 -7.83 -11.63
C ALA A 100 11.73 -7.80 -11.68
N GLU A 101 12.41 -7.69 -10.54
CA GLU A 101 13.87 -7.75 -10.45
C GLU A 101 14.40 -9.14 -10.84
N LYS A 102 13.80 -10.22 -10.32
CA LYS A 102 14.13 -11.60 -10.72
C LYS A 102 13.90 -11.86 -12.20
N GLU A 103 12.86 -11.28 -12.80
CA GLU A 103 12.62 -11.40 -14.25
C GLU A 103 13.67 -10.64 -15.06
N LYS A 104 14.06 -9.44 -14.64
CA LYS A 104 15.16 -8.68 -15.26
C LYS A 104 16.48 -9.41 -15.17
N GLU A 105 16.81 -9.99 -14.01
CA GLU A 105 18.03 -10.78 -13.82
C GLU A 105 18.05 -12.00 -14.75
N LYS A 106 16.93 -12.73 -14.84
CA LYS A 106 16.79 -13.86 -15.78
C LYS A 106 16.95 -13.44 -17.24
N ALA A 107 16.40 -12.29 -17.63
CA ALA A 107 16.54 -11.75 -18.98
C ALA A 107 18.00 -11.37 -19.27
N ALA A 108 18.66 -10.66 -18.35
CA ALA A 108 20.07 -10.31 -18.46
C ALA A 108 20.97 -11.55 -18.60
N LYS A 109 20.73 -12.57 -17.78
CA LYS A 109 21.49 -13.84 -17.85
C LYS A 109 21.26 -14.59 -19.16
N LYS A 110 20.05 -14.55 -19.74
CA LYS A 110 19.77 -15.12 -21.06
C LYS A 110 20.50 -14.39 -22.17
N LEU A 111 20.55 -13.05 -22.10
CA LEU A 111 21.30 -12.21 -23.03
C LEU A 111 22.80 -12.50 -22.96
N GLU A 112 23.38 -12.51 -21.77
CA GLU A 112 24.80 -12.81 -21.56
C GLU A 112 25.17 -14.18 -22.13
N ASN A 113 24.38 -15.22 -21.83
CA ASN A 113 24.62 -16.56 -22.37
C ASN A 113 24.54 -16.58 -23.90
N ALA A 114 23.55 -15.91 -24.50
CA ALA A 114 23.43 -15.83 -25.95
C ALA A 114 24.62 -15.09 -26.60
N GLN A 115 25.12 -14.02 -25.98
CA GLN A 115 26.32 -13.31 -26.43
C GLN A 115 27.56 -14.21 -26.35
N LYS A 116 27.71 -14.95 -25.25
CA LYS A 116 28.84 -15.88 -25.05
C LYS A 116 28.83 -17.03 -26.06
N ASP A 117 27.66 -17.57 -26.37
CA ASP A 117 27.53 -18.62 -27.40
C ASP A 117 27.88 -18.08 -28.79
N LEU A 118 27.45 -16.86 -29.11
CA LEU A 118 27.81 -16.17 -30.35
C LEU A 118 29.33 -15.96 -30.47
N GLU A 119 29.97 -15.49 -29.40
CA GLU A 119 31.43 -15.28 -29.35
C GLU A 119 32.20 -16.58 -29.56
N LYS A 120 31.81 -17.67 -28.86
CA LYS A 120 32.42 -18.99 -29.05
C LYS A 120 32.29 -19.50 -30.49
N ASN A 121 31.14 -19.29 -31.13
CA ASN A 121 30.95 -19.70 -32.51
C ASN A 121 31.80 -18.86 -33.48
N LYS A 122 31.95 -17.55 -33.25
CA LYS A 122 32.88 -16.71 -34.00
C LYS A 122 34.33 -17.17 -33.84
N GLU A 123 34.76 -17.53 -32.63
CA GLU A 123 36.11 -18.06 -32.40
C GLU A 123 36.34 -19.39 -33.13
N LYS A 124 35.34 -20.28 -33.16
CA LYS A 124 35.38 -21.52 -33.96
C LYS A 124 35.48 -21.22 -35.46
N LEU A 125 34.75 -20.21 -35.94
CA LEU A 125 34.77 -19.78 -37.34
C LEU A 125 36.18 -19.31 -37.73
N ASP A 126 36.80 -18.45 -36.91
CA ASP A 126 38.16 -17.96 -37.14
C ASP A 126 39.19 -19.10 -37.19
N LYS A 127 39.08 -20.08 -36.28
CA LYS A 127 39.94 -21.27 -36.29
C LYS A 127 39.72 -22.10 -37.57
N ALA A 128 38.47 -22.28 -37.97
CA ALA A 128 38.12 -23.04 -39.17
C ALA A 128 38.65 -22.38 -40.46
N HIS A 129 38.61 -21.05 -40.54
CA HIS A 129 39.24 -20.28 -41.64
C HIS A 129 40.76 -20.42 -41.65
N LYS A 130 41.43 -20.28 -40.49
CA LYS A 130 42.89 -20.49 -40.40
C LYS A 130 43.30 -21.89 -40.87
N ASP A 131 42.50 -22.91 -40.55
CA ASP A 131 42.76 -24.27 -41.01
C ASP A 131 42.51 -24.45 -42.52
N LEU A 132 41.48 -23.78 -43.06
CA LEU A 132 41.24 -23.74 -44.50
C LEU A 132 42.41 -23.10 -45.25
N ASP A 133 42.91 -21.97 -44.76
CA ASP A 133 44.02 -21.24 -45.36
C ASP A 133 45.30 -22.09 -45.35
N LYS A 134 45.61 -22.75 -44.22
CA LYS A 134 46.73 -23.70 -44.14
C LYS A 134 46.61 -24.86 -45.14
N LYS A 135 45.40 -25.39 -45.35
CA LYS A 135 45.16 -26.47 -46.34
C LYS A 135 45.40 -25.97 -47.77
N ARG A 136 44.89 -24.79 -48.11
CA ARG A 136 45.11 -24.14 -49.41
C ARG A 136 46.59 -23.87 -49.65
N GLU A 137 47.27 -23.27 -48.68
CA GLU A 137 48.71 -22.96 -48.77
C GLU A 137 49.56 -24.23 -48.95
N LYS A 138 49.21 -25.34 -48.26
CA LYS A 138 49.89 -26.63 -48.45
C LYS A 138 49.68 -27.19 -49.86
N LEU A 139 48.45 -27.10 -50.38
CA LEU A 139 48.13 -27.53 -51.74
C LEU A 139 48.91 -26.71 -52.77
N ASP A 140 48.85 -25.38 -52.67
CA ASP A 140 49.53 -24.45 -53.59
C ASP A 140 51.04 -24.67 -53.58
N LYS A 141 51.65 -24.80 -52.40
CA LYS A 141 53.09 -25.12 -52.28
C LYS A 141 53.43 -26.49 -52.84
N GLY A 142 52.55 -27.48 -52.68
CA GLY A 142 52.74 -28.83 -53.21
C GLY A 142 52.72 -28.85 -54.74
N ILE A 143 51.76 -28.15 -55.34
CA ILE A 143 51.65 -27.95 -56.80
C ILE A 143 52.85 -27.18 -57.33
N ALA A 144 53.17 -26.03 -56.73
CA ALA A 144 54.28 -25.17 -57.18
C ALA A 144 55.65 -25.88 -57.12
N LYS A 145 55.83 -26.82 -56.19
CA LYS A 145 57.06 -27.62 -56.08
C LYS A 145 57.04 -28.90 -56.93
N GLY A 146 55.96 -29.17 -57.66
CA GLY A 146 55.79 -30.41 -58.44
C GLY A 146 55.75 -31.69 -57.60
N LYS A 147 55.41 -31.58 -56.31
CA LYS A 147 55.47 -32.70 -55.34
C LYS A 147 54.13 -33.43 -55.16
N MET A 148 53.07 -33.01 -55.84
CA MET A 148 51.76 -33.65 -55.76
C MET A 148 51.38 -34.29 -57.09
N SER A 149 50.86 -35.53 -57.02
CA SER A 149 50.24 -36.17 -58.16
C SER A 149 48.82 -35.61 -58.41
N PRO A 150 48.21 -35.85 -59.59
CA PRO A 150 46.82 -35.46 -59.85
C PRO A 150 45.83 -36.00 -58.80
N VAL A 151 46.05 -37.24 -58.34
CA VAL A 151 45.21 -37.89 -57.32
C VAL A 151 45.35 -37.21 -55.95
N ASP A 152 46.57 -36.80 -55.57
CA ASP A 152 46.80 -36.09 -54.31
C ASP A 152 46.15 -34.70 -54.32
N ILE A 153 46.19 -34.01 -55.45
CA ILE A 153 45.53 -32.71 -55.65
C ILE A 153 44.02 -32.85 -55.48
N GLU A 154 43.41 -33.86 -56.10
CA GLU A 154 41.98 -34.13 -55.99
C GLU A 154 41.58 -34.43 -54.53
N LYS A 155 42.35 -35.27 -53.83
CA LYS A 155 42.12 -35.56 -52.42
C LYS A 155 42.21 -34.31 -51.53
N ALA A 156 43.20 -33.45 -51.76
CA ALA A 156 43.33 -32.19 -51.04
C ALA A 156 42.15 -31.24 -51.32
N ASN A 157 41.67 -31.17 -52.57
CA ASN A 157 40.49 -30.39 -52.93
C ASN A 157 39.22 -30.90 -52.24
N VAL A 158 39.05 -32.21 -52.11
CA VAL A 158 37.95 -32.80 -51.31
C VAL A 158 38.05 -32.38 -49.84
N ASP A 159 39.24 -32.41 -49.24
CA ASP A 159 39.43 -32.01 -47.83
C ASP A 159 39.26 -30.50 -47.59
N ILE A 160 39.59 -29.68 -48.58
CA ILE A 160 39.29 -28.24 -48.61
C ILE A 160 37.78 -28.03 -48.69
N THR A 161 37.09 -28.74 -49.59
CA THR A 161 35.64 -28.64 -49.78
C THR A 161 34.89 -29.04 -48.50
N LYS A 162 35.29 -30.15 -47.86
CA LYS A 162 34.75 -30.56 -46.55
C LYS A 162 34.95 -29.49 -45.48
N GLN A 163 36.10 -28.81 -45.48
CA GLN A 163 36.36 -27.72 -44.53
C GLN A 163 35.47 -26.50 -44.82
N GLN A 164 35.25 -26.16 -46.08
CA GLN A 164 34.34 -25.08 -46.48
C GLN A 164 32.90 -25.38 -46.06
N LEU A 165 32.44 -26.63 -46.15
CA LEU A 165 31.12 -27.03 -45.66
C LEU A 165 30.99 -26.83 -44.15
N LYS A 166 32.00 -27.25 -43.36
CA LYS A 166 32.01 -27.00 -41.90
C LYS A 166 31.96 -25.51 -41.56
N ILE A 167 32.66 -24.67 -42.33
CA ILE A 167 32.61 -23.21 -42.17
C ILE A 167 31.19 -22.70 -42.39
N LYS A 168 30.51 -23.14 -43.46
CA LYS A 168 29.10 -22.76 -43.72
C LYS A 168 28.16 -23.20 -42.60
N GLU A 169 28.32 -24.40 -42.07
CA GLU A 169 27.53 -24.88 -40.93
C GLU A 169 27.73 -23.98 -39.70
N ILE A 170 28.98 -23.58 -39.41
CA ILE A 170 29.28 -22.66 -38.31
C ILE A 170 28.68 -21.27 -38.57
N GLU A 171 28.74 -20.75 -39.80
CA GLU A 171 28.13 -19.48 -40.19
C GLU A 171 26.60 -19.51 -40.01
N GLU A 172 25.94 -20.61 -40.37
CA GLU A 172 24.51 -20.80 -40.12
C GLU A 172 24.18 -20.80 -38.63
N ASP A 173 25.00 -21.45 -37.81
CA ASP A 173 24.82 -21.47 -36.36
C ASP A 173 25.06 -20.09 -35.72
N ILE A 174 26.02 -19.31 -36.24
CA ILE A 174 26.21 -17.91 -35.88
C ILE A 174 24.96 -17.10 -36.24
N ALA A 175 24.42 -17.25 -37.45
CA ALA A 175 23.21 -16.55 -37.87
C ALA A 175 22.00 -16.90 -37.00
N LYS A 176 21.83 -18.18 -36.61
CA LYS A 176 20.80 -18.62 -35.66
C LYS A 176 21.00 -17.99 -34.29
N SER A 177 22.23 -17.95 -33.78
CA SER A 177 22.55 -17.32 -32.49
C SER A 177 22.32 -15.81 -32.52
N GLN A 178 22.66 -15.12 -33.61
CA GLN A 178 22.38 -13.69 -33.80
C GLN A 178 20.87 -13.41 -33.80
N LYS A 179 20.09 -14.18 -34.56
CA LYS A 179 18.62 -14.06 -34.56
C LYS A 179 18.03 -14.31 -33.17
N LYS A 180 18.60 -15.24 -32.40
CA LYS A 180 18.17 -15.48 -31.01
C LYS A 180 18.49 -14.29 -30.12
N LEU A 181 19.65 -13.66 -30.29
CA LEU A 181 20.05 -12.48 -29.55
C LEU A 181 19.18 -11.26 -29.88
N GLU A 182 18.88 -11.04 -31.17
CA GLU A 182 17.97 -9.98 -31.62
C GLU A 182 16.56 -10.11 -31.05
N LYS A 183 16.08 -11.34 -30.84
CA LYS A 183 14.77 -11.59 -30.20
C LYS A 183 14.76 -11.38 -28.69
N LEU A 184 15.93 -11.35 -28.06
CA LEU A 184 16.10 -11.17 -26.61
C LEU A 184 16.37 -9.71 -26.23
N ASN A 185 16.83 -8.89 -27.17
CA ASN A 185 16.98 -7.44 -27.06
C ASN A 185 15.66 -6.72 -27.39
#